data_AF-A0A2A7D410-F1
#
_entry.id   AF-A0A2A7D410-F1
#
_cell.length_a   1.000
_cell.length_b   1.000
_cell.length_c   1.000
_cell.angle_alpha   90.00
_cell.angle_beta   90.00
_cell.angle_gamma   90.00
#
_symmetry.space_group_name_H-M   'P 1'
#
loop_
_entity.id
_entity.type
_entity.pdbx_description
1 polymer ?
#
loop_
_entity_poly.entity_id
_entity_poly.type
_entity_poly.pdbx_seq_one_letter_code
_entity_poly.pdbx_strand_id
1 'polypeptide(L)'
;MEDLKKEVIRFRDERNWGQFHNAKDLAISLNLEAAELLETFQWKSSQEATETKMQEMKEEIADVMIYLLLLSDQLNINLEEAVQLKLIKNAEKYPVEKAFGKNKKYNEL
;
A
#
# COMPACT_ATOMS: atom_id res chain seq x y z
N MET A 1 -10.51 -9.57 -0.84
CA MET A 1 -10.07 -8.47 0.04
C MET A 1 -10.86 -8.41 1.34
N GLU A 2 -12.16 -8.65 1.30
CA GLU A 2 -13.02 -8.54 2.50
C GLU A 2 -12.64 -9.49 3.64
N ASP A 3 -12.30 -10.75 3.34
CA ASP A 3 -11.94 -11.72 4.39
C ASP A 3 -10.64 -11.34 5.11
N LEU A 4 -9.61 -10.95 4.36
CA LEU A 4 -8.35 -10.46 4.93
C LEU A 4 -8.57 -9.21 5.81
N LYS A 5 -9.38 -8.25 5.34
CA LYS A 5 -9.74 -7.07 6.13
C LYS A 5 -10.40 -7.46 7.46
N LYS A 6 -11.33 -8.42 7.44
CA LYS A 6 -11.99 -8.92 8.65
C LYS A 6 -10.99 -9.57 9.62
N GLU A 7 -10.03 -10.34 9.12
CA GLU A 7 -8.99 -10.94 9.96
C GLU A 7 -8.12 -9.88 10.66
N VAL A 8 -7.71 -8.85 9.92
CA VAL A 8 -6.93 -7.71 10.44
C VAL A 8 -7.73 -6.93 11.49
N ILE A 9 -9.00 -6.64 11.21
CA ILE A 9 -9.90 -5.97 12.16
C ILE A 9 -10.09 -6.81 13.43
N ARG A 10 -10.33 -8.12 13.27
CA ARG A 10 -10.46 -9.04 14.41
C ARG A 10 -9.20 -9.03 15.26
N PHE A 11 -8.02 -9.09 14.65
CA PHE A 11 -6.74 -9.05 15.35
C PHE A 11 -6.55 -7.77 16.18
N ARG A 12 -6.93 -6.60 15.61
CA ARG A 12 -6.95 -5.30 16.30
C ARG A 12 -7.91 -5.31 17.49
N ASP A 13 -9.13 -5.78 17.28
CA ASP A 13 -10.21 -5.68 18.25
C ASP A 13 -10.03 -6.66 19.42
N GLU A 14 -9.47 -7.85 19.19
CA GLU A 14 -9.06 -8.79 20.24
C GLU A 14 -8.07 -8.17 21.24
N ARG A 15 -7.32 -7.13 20.82
CA ARG A 15 -6.37 -6.38 21.65
C ARG A 15 -6.91 -5.05 22.13
N ASN A 16 -8.17 -4.73 21.82
CA ASN A 16 -8.79 -3.44 22.10
C ASN A 16 -7.96 -2.25 21.55
N TRP A 17 -7.26 -2.45 20.43
CA TRP A 17 -6.40 -1.42 19.83
C TRP A 17 -7.16 -0.40 18.99
N GLY A 18 -8.43 -0.66 18.68
CA GLY A 18 -9.29 0.28 17.95
C GLY A 18 -9.31 1.69 18.56
N GLN A 19 -9.15 1.82 19.88
CA GLN A 19 -9.09 3.11 20.57
C GLN A 19 -7.88 4.00 20.17
N PHE A 20 -6.80 3.40 19.66
CA PHE A 20 -5.59 4.12 19.21
C PHE A 20 -5.60 4.38 17.70
N HIS A 21 -6.51 3.75 16.96
CA HIS A 21 -6.50 3.70 15.50
C HIS A 21 -7.38 4.81 14.88
N ASN A 22 -7.10 6.07 15.21
CA ASN A 22 -7.70 7.18 14.46
C ASN A 22 -7.06 7.32 13.07
N ALA A 23 -7.75 8.00 12.15
CA ALA A 23 -7.31 8.08 10.75
C ALA A 23 -5.92 8.71 10.57
N LYS A 24 -5.56 9.71 11.39
CA LYS A 24 -4.26 10.38 11.32
C LYS A 24 -3.14 9.43 11.76
N ASP A 25 -3.32 8.74 12.88
CA ASP A 25 -2.31 7.83 13.41
C ASP A 25 -2.13 6.59 12.53
N LEU A 26 -3.22 6.03 11.98
CA LEU A 26 -3.15 4.95 10.99
C LEU A 26 -2.41 5.36 9.71
N ALA A 27 -2.62 6.59 9.22
CA ALA A 27 -1.90 7.11 8.07
C ALA A 27 -0.41 7.34 8.37
N ILE A 28 -0.07 7.73 9.60
CA ILE A 28 1.32 7.82 10.06
C ILE A 28 1.95 6.43 10.06
N SER A 29 1.33 5.44 10.71
CA SER A 29 1.83 4.06 10.74
C SER A 29 2.04 3.50 9.35
N LEU A 30 1.07 3.65 8.43
CA LEU A 30 1.22 3.25 7.04
C LEU A 30 2.49 3.84 6.38
N ASN A 31 2.74 5.13 6.62
CA ASN A 31 3.94 5.78 6.08
C ASN A 31 5.23 5.30 6.74
N LEU A 32 5.20 4.92 8.02
CA LEU A 32 6.35 4.34 8.70
C LEU A 32 6.72 2.99 8.08
N GLU A 33 5.76 2.07 7.90
CA GLU A 33 6.05 0.77 7.27
C GLU A 33 6.50 0.91 5.80
N ALA A 34 5.96 1.91 5.09
CA ALA A 34 6.43 2.23 3.74
C ALA A 34 7.88 2.75 3.74
N ALA A 35 8.32 3.42 4.82
CA ALA A 35 9.69 3.85 4.99
C ALA A 35 10.62 2.68 5.40
N GLU A 36 10.14 1.74 6.21
CA GLU A 36 10.86 0.49 6.53
C GLU A 36 11.06 -0.35 5.27
N LEU A 37 10.03 -0.47 4.41
CA LEU A 37 10.17 -1.07 3.09
C LEU A 37 11.24 -0.36 2.25
N LEU A 38 11.28 0.98 2.28
CA LEU A 38 12.30 1.74 1.56
C LEU A 38 13.72 1.50 2.12
N GLU A 39 13.85 1.30 3.42
CA GLU A 39 15.13 1.02 4.09
C GLU A 39 15.75 -0.29 3.60
N THR A 40 14.95 -1.28 3.19
CA THR A 40 15.47 -2.54 2.62
C THR A 40 16.33 -2.33 1.37
N PHE A 41 16.14 -1.22 0.65
CA PHE A 41 16.95 -0.82 -0.50
C PHE A 41 18.13 0.10 -0.15
N GLN A 42 18.21 0.58 1.09
CA GLN A 42 19.21 1.56 1.48
C GLN A 42 20.63 0.97 1.35
N TRP A 43 21.50 1.74 0.68
CA TRP A 43 22.91 1.38 0.43
C TRP A 43 23.12 0.14 -0.44
N LYS A 44 22.08 -0.33 -1.16
CA LYS A 44 22.14 -1.50 -2.04
C LYS A 44 21.67 -1.14 -3.45
N SER A 45 22.13 -1.92 -4.42
CA SER A 45 21.45 -1.94 -5.72
C SER A 45 20.09 -2.63 -5.60
N SER A 46 19.16 -2.36 -6.53
CA SER A 46 17.85 -3.03 -6.55
C SER A 46 17.99 -4.56 -6.58
N GLN A 47 18.89 -5.08 -7.42
CA GLN A 47 19.16 -6.51 -7.52
C GLN A 47 19.64 -7.10 -6.19
N GLU A 48 20.69 -6.51 -5.60
CA GLU A 48 21.26 -6.97 -4.32
C GLU A 48 20.22 -6.95 -3.19
N ALA A 49 19.42 -5.88 -3.10
CA ALA A 49 18.36 -5.79 -2.10
C ALA A 49 17.33 -6.91 -2.28
N THR A 50 16.86 -7.18 -3.50
CA THR A 50 15.89 -8.25 -3.75
C THR A 50 16.47 -9.66 -3.55
N GLU A 51 17.78 -9.84 -3.62
CA GLU A 51 18.44 -11.12 -3.34
C GLU A 51 18.69 -11.33 -1.84
N THR A 52 18.97 -10.26 -1.09
CA THR A 52 19.44 -10.34 0.30
C THR A 52 18.40 -9.93 1.36
N LYS A 53 17.35 -9.19 0.97
CA LYS A 53 16.35 -8.59 1.86
C LYS A 53 14.90 -8.95 1.52
N MET A 54 14.70 -10.00 0.71
CA MET A 54 13.37 -10.41 0.23
C MET A 54 12.41 -10.78 1.36
N GLN A 55 12.91 -11.34 2.47
CA GLN A 55 12.03 -11.72 3.58
C GLN A 55 11.55 -10.48 4.33
N GLU A 56 12.45 -9.56 4.67
CA GLU A 56 12.10 -8.28 5.29
C GLU A 56 11.14 -7.48 4.39
N MET A 57 11.42 -7.38 3.08
CA MET A 57 10.51 -6.73 2.13
C MET A 57 9.08 -7.29 2.16
N LYS A 58 8.92 -8.61 2.32
CA LYS A 58 7.58 -9.23 2.40
C LYS A 58 6.84 -8.83 3.67
N GLU A 59 7.56 -8.72 4.78
CA GLU A 59 7.00 -8.30 6.07
C GLU A 59 6.55 -6.84 5.96
N GLU A 60 7.41 -5.93 5.48
CA GLU A 60 7.04 -4.52 5.33
C GLU A 60 5.90 -4.27 4.33
N ILE A 61 5.86 -5.04 3.23
CA ILE A 61 4.73 -4.98 2.29
C ILE A 61 3.42 -5.42 2.97
N ALA A 62 3.49 -6.45 3.83
CA ALA A 62 2.33 -6.92 4.58
C ALA A 62 1.88 -5.87 5.61
N ASP A 63 2.81 -5.22 6.30
CA ASP A 63 2.50 -4.19 7.30
C ASP A 63 1.89 -2.93 6.66
N VAL A 64 2.43 -2.48 5.52
CA VAL A 64 1.78 -1.43 4.71
C VAL A 64 0.34 -1.82 4.34
N MET A 65 0.10 -3.06 3.92
CA MET A 65 -1.23 -3.55 3.58
C MET A 65 -2.16 -3.58 4.81
N ILE A 66 -1.67 -4.03 5.96
CA ILE A 66 -2.43 -4.09 7.22
C ILE A 66 -2.91 -2.69 7.61
N TYR A 67 -2.02 -1.70 7.65
CA TYR A 67 -2.43 -0.33 8.00
C TYR A 67 -3.32 0.31 6.94
N LEU A 68 -3.13 0.00 5.65
CA LEU A 68 -4.03 0.47 4.61
C LEU A 68 -5.45 -0.09 4.78
N LEU A 69 -5.58 -1.37 5.15
CA LEU A 69 -6.88 -1.99 5.44
C LEU A 69 -7.55 -1.35 6.65
N LEU A 70 -6.80 -1.16 7.74
CA LEU A 70 -7.29 -0.50 8.95
C LEU A 70 -7.71 0.94 8.70
N LEU A 71 -6.93 1.69 7.92
CA LEU A 71 -7.25 3.06 7.54
C LEU A 71 -8.51 3.13 6.67
N SER A 72 -8.62 2.19 5.72
CA SER A 72 -9.81 2.10 4.86
C SER A 72 -11.07 1.77 5.66
N ASP A 73 -10.97 0.84 6.63
CA ASP A 73 -12.04 0.52 7.58
C ASP A 73 -12.45 1.76 8.39
N GLN A 74 -11.47 2.44 9.01
CA GLN A 74 -11.70 3.63 9.83
C GLN A 74 -12.35 4.80 9.05
N LEU A 75 -12.08 4.90 7.74
CA LEU A 75 -12.64 5.92 6.86
C LEU A 75 -13.90 5.47 6.09
N ASN A 76 -14.37 4.24 6.31
CA ASN A 76 -15.48 3.63 5.57
C ASN A 76 -15.26 3.61 4.04
N ILE A 77 -14.02 3.36 3.61
CA ILE A 77 -13.65 3.29 2.20
C ILE A 77 -13.74 1.83 1.73
N ASN A 78 -14.52 1.60 0.68
CA ASN A 78 -14.43 0.36 -0.09
C ASN A 78 -13.16 0.40 -0.95
N LEU A 79 -12.08 -0.20 -0.42
CA LEU A 79 -10.76 -0.13 -1.05
C LEU A 79 -10.74 -0.78 -2.44
N GLU A 80 -11.49 -1.86 -2.65
CA GLU A 80 -11.54 -2.56 -3.95
C GLU A 80 -12.19 -1.69 -5.02
N GLU A 81 -13.34 -1.09 -4.71
CA GLU A 81 -14.02 -0.14 -5.59
C GLU A 81 -13.15 1.10 -5.87
N ALA A 82 -12.50 1.65 -4.85
CA ALA A 82 -11.62 2.80 -5.00
C ALA A 82 -10.45 2.51 -5.96
N VAL A 83 -9.85 1.31 -5.87
CA VAL A 83 -8.79 0.87 -6.79
C VAL A 83 -9.33 0.71 -8.21
N GLN A 84 -10.48 0.07 -8.40
CA GLN A 84 -11.10 -0.11 -9.72
C GLN A 84 -11.37 1.23 -10.41
N LEU A 85 -12.00 2.18 -9.70
CA LEU A 85 -12.25 3.53 -10.21
C LEU A 85 -10.96 4.28 -10.54
N LYS A 86 -9.90 4.09 -9.73
CA LYS A 86 -8.60 4.69 -9.99
C LYS A 86 -7.93 4.10 -11.23
N LEU A 87 -8.05 2.79 -11.47
CA LEU A 87 -7.52 2.14 -12.67
C LEU A 87 -8.17 2.67 -13.95
N ILE A 88 -9.50 2.88 -13.95
CA ILE A 88 -10.22 3.49 -15.08
C ILE A 88 -9.64 4.89 -15.39
N LYS A 89 -9.53 5.75 -14.37
CA LYS A 89 -8.93 7.09 -14.51
C LYS A 89 -7.48 7.05 -14.98
N ASN A 90 -6.71 6.06 -14.54
CA ASN A 90 -5.32 5.89 -14.96
C ASN A 90 -5.24 5.43 -16.43
N ALA A 91 -6.15 4.57 -16.90
CA ALA A 91 -6.20 4.13 -18.30
C ALA A 91 -6.55 5.29 -19.26
N GLU A 92 -7.47 6.17 -18.86
CA GLU A 92 -7.79 7.40 -19.61
C GLU A 92 -6.56 8.33 -19.69
N LYS A 93 -5.80 8.41 -18.60
CA LYS A 93 -4.62 9.26 -18.46
C LYS A 93 -3.39 8.72 -19.18
N TYR A 94 -3.27 7.40 -19.29
CA TYR A 94 -2.17 6.69 -19.94
C TYR A 94 -2.70 5.67 -20.98
N PRO A 95 -3.25 6.13 -22.13
CA PRO A 95 -3.70 5.21 -23.18
C PRO A 95 -2.56 4.35 -23.69
N VAL A 96 -2.84 3.08 -23.99
CA VAL A 96 -1.82 2.09 -24.41
C VAL A 96 -1.02 2.58 -25.62
N GLU A 97 -1.70 3.13 -26.64
CA GLU A 97 -1.01 3.57 -27.87
C GLU A 97 0.00 4.70 -27.62
N LYS A 98 -0.21 5.48 -26.54
CA LYS A 98 0.65 6.62 -26.20
C LYS A 98 1.69 6.26 -25.15
N ALA A 99 1.37 5.38 -24.20
CA ALA A 99 2.17 5.13 -23.01
C ALA A 99 3.04 3.85 -23.07
N PHE A 100 2.78 2.92 -24.00
CA PHE A 100 3.52 1.66 -24.06
C PHE A 100 5.04 1.88 -24.20
N GLY A 101 5.81 1.28 -23.29
CA GLY A 101 7.28 1.38 -23.26
C GLY A 101 7.85 2.76 -22.88
N LYS A 102 7.01 3.73 -22.49
CA LYS A 102 7.44 5.08 -22.10
C LYS A 102 7.34 5.26 -20.59
N ASN A 103 8.36 5.87 -19.99
CA ASN A 103 8.36 6.32 -18.59
C ASN A 103 7.96 7.80 -18.42
N LYS A 104 7.43 8.42 -19.49
CA LYS A 104 7.03 9.82 -19.49
C LYS A 104 5.71 10.00 -18.76
N LYS A 105 5.56 11.14 -18.08
CA LYS A 105 4.30 11.51 -17.44
C LYS A 105 3.26 11.82 -18.52
N TYR A 106 1.98 11.62 -18.23
CA TYR A 106 0.87 11.79 -19.19
C TYR A 106 0.85 13.13 -19.96
N ASN A 107 1.38 14.21 -19.37
CA ASN A 107 1.52 15.52 -19.99
C ASN A 107 2.69 15.62 -20.98
N GLU A 108 3.48 14.55 -21.14
CA GLU A 108 4.69 14.45 -21.96
C GLU A 108 4.64 13.24 -22.93
N LEU A 109 3.50 12.53 -23.00
CA LEU A 109 3.31 11.30 -23.80
C LEU A 109 3.19 11.52 -25.31
#